data_AF-A0A925TDC9-F1
#
_entry.id   AF-A0A925TDC9-F1
#
_cell.length_a   1.000
_cell.length_b   1.000
_cell.length_c   1.000
_cell.angle_alpha   90.00
_cell.angle_beta   90.00
_cell.angle_gamma   90.00
#
_symmetry.space_group_name_H-M   'P 1'
#
loop_
_entity.id
_entity.type
_entity.pdbx_description
1 polymer ?
#
loop_
_entity_poly.entity_id
_entity_poly.type
_entity_poly.pdbx_seq_one_letter_code
_entity_poly.pdbx_strand_id
1 'polypeptide(L)' 'HYIPAFMEGGPGNPLGARALYIGGTLFRIHGTNDAGSIGGAVSSGCIRMMNSDVVDLYNLVRVGARVYVYQ' A
#
# COMPACT_ATOMS: atom_id res chain seq x y z
N HIS A 1 3.66 5.93 -21.11
CA HIS A 1 3.12 6.29 -19.79
C HIS A 1 4.27 6.86 -18.98
N TYR A 2 4.27 8.16 -18.68
CA TYR A 2 5.34 8.80 -17.92
C TYR A 2 5.18 8.41 -16.44
N ILE A 3 6.16 7.70 -15.89
CA ILE A 3 6.19 7.36 -14.47
C ILE A 3 7.32 8.20 -13.86
N PRO A 4 7.01 9.12 -12.93
CA PRO A 4 8.03 9.96 -12.33
C PRO A 4 8.98 9.11 -11.47
N ALA A 5 10.27 9.45 -11.47
CA ALA A 5 11.28 8.77 -10.64
C ALA A 5 10.97 8.90 -9.14
N PHE A 6 10.25 9.95 -8.75
CA PHE A 6 9.82 10.24 -7.40
C PHE A 6 8.45 10.92 -7.43
N MET A 7 7.62 10.61 -6.44
CA MET A 7 6.35 11.29 -6.22
C MET A 7 6.24 11.63 -4.74
N GLU A 8 5.98 12.90 -4.44
CA GLU A 8 5.79 13.34 -3.06
C GLU A 8 4.59 12.66 -2.40
N GLY A 9 4.60 12.62 -1.07
CA GLY A 9 3.42 12.24 -0.31
C GLY A 9 2.31 13.28 -0.51
N GLY A 10 1.07 12.83 -0.63
CA GLY A 10 -0.09 13.71 -0.79
C GLY A 10 -1.29 13.01 -1.44
N PRO A 11 -2.42 13.72 -1.60
CA PRO A 11 -3.66 13.14 -2.14
C PRO A 11 -3.52 12.52 -3.54
N GLY A 12 -2.56 12.98 -4.33
CA GLY A 12 -2.28 12.44 -5.68
C GLY A 12 -1.43 11.16 -5.68
N ASN A 13 -0.88 10.73 -4.54
CA ASN A 13 0.02 9.58 -4.50
C ASN A 13 -0.76 8.25 -4.50
N PRO A 14 -0.49 7.32 -5.43
CA PRO A 14 -1.21 6.04 -5.53
C PRO A 14 -0.96 5.11 -4.33
N LEU A 15 0.03 5.42 -3.48
CA LEU A 15 0.24 4.70 -2.21
C LEU A 15 -0.72 5.12 -1.11
N GLY A 16 -1.49 6.19 -1.33
CA GLY A 16 -2.49 6.68 -0.38
C GLY A 16 -1.87 7.19 0.92
N ALA A 17 -2.60 7.01 2.02
CA ALA A 17 -2.28 7.60 3.30
C ALA A 17 -1.01 7.02 3.96
N ARG A 18 -0.76 5.71 3.82
CA ARG A 18 0.40 5.00 4.40
C ARG A 18 0.85 3.86 3.49
N ALA A 19 2.11 3.48 3.62
CA ALA A 19 2.68 2.30 3.00
C ALA A 19 3.58 1.56 4.01
N LEU A 20 3.42 0.25 4.09
CA LEU A 20 4.25 -0.69 4.84
C LEU A 20 5.01 -1.57 3.85
N TYR A 21 6.33 -1.59 3.96
CA TYR A 21 7.20 -2.32 3.06
C TYR A 21 7.45 -3.73 3.57
N ILE A 22 7.22 -4.73 2.73
CA ILE A 22 7.53 -6.12 3.05
C ILE A 22 8.99 -6.36 2.65
N GLY A 23 9.87 -6.31 3.66
CA GLY A 23 11.32 -6.38 3.48
C GLY A 23 11.76 -7.56 2.61
N GLY A 24 12.75 -7.32 1.73
CA GLY A 24 13.25 -8.34 0.80
C GLY A 24 12.35 -8.60 -0.42
N THR A 25 11.26 -7.85 -0.59
CA THR A 25 10.36 -7.98 -1.75
C THR A 25 10.06 -6.63 -2.39
N LEU A 26 9.41 -6.66 -3.57
CA LEU A 26 8.85 -5.47 -4.23
C LEU A 26 7.42 -5.16 -3.76
N PHE A 27 6.86 -5.99 -2.86
CA PHE A 27 5.49 -5.88 -2.38
C PHE A 27 5.38 -4.96 -1.18
N ARG A 28 4.20 -4.34 -1.07
CA ARG A 28 3.85 -3.39 -0.02
C ARG A 28 2.39 -3.57 0.34
N ILE A 29 2.06 -3.28 1.59
CA ILE A 29 0.69 -3.02 2.01
C ILE A 29 0.54 -1.50 2.00
N HIS A 30 -0.39 -0.96 1.22
CA HIS A 30 -0.54 0.49 1.11
C HIS A 30 -2.00 0.90 0.93
N GLY A 31 -2.27 2.19 1.15
CA GLY A 31 -3.57 2.79 0.87
C GLY A 31 -3.82 2.94 -0.63
N THR A 32 -4.74 3.81 -1.01
CA THR A 32 -4.98 4.14 -2.42
C THR A 32 -5.59 5.54 -2.53
N ASN A 33 -5.30 6.24 -3.62
CA ASN A 33 -6.05 7.44 -4.00
C ASN A 33 -7.25 7.12 -4.91
N ASP A 34 -7.42 5.85 -5.28
CA ASP A 34 -8.55 5.32 -6.04
C ASP A 34 -9.26 4.24 -5.22
N ALA A 35 -10.29 4.65 -4.47
CA ALA A 35 -11.06 3.76 -3.60
C ALA A 35 -11.84 2.69 -4.39
N GLY A 36 -12.23 2.98 -5.65
CA GLY A 36 -12.94 2.02 -6.50
C GLY A 36 -12.09 0.83 -6.94
N SER A 37 -10.76 0.93 -6.80
CA SER A 37 -9.82 -0.15 -7.10
C SER A 37 -9.72 -1.23 -6.00
N ILE A 38 -10.27 -0.98 -4.81
CA ILE A 38 -10.25 -1.95 -3.70
C ILE A 38 -11.16 -3.16 -4.02
N GLY A 39 -10.66 -4.37 -3.79
CA GLY A 39 -11.37 -5.62 -4.09
C GLY A 39 -11.21 -6.12 -5.53
N GLY A 40 -10.60 -5.31 -6.41
CA GLY A 40 -10.21 -5.74 -7.76
C GLY A 40 -8.81 -6.37 -7.79
N ALA A 41 -8.58 -7.32 -8.70
CA ALA A 41 -7.25 -7.86 -9.01
C ALA A 41 -6.43 -6.88 -9.88
N VAL A 42 -6.34 -5.63 -9.45
CA VAL A 42 -5.76 -4.50 -10.19
C VAL A 42 -4.39 -4.08 -9.67
N SER A 43 -3.89 -4.75 -8.64
CA SER A 43 -2.54 -4.54 -8.13
C SER A 43 -1.56 -5.47 -8.84
N SER A 44 -0.38 -4.96 -9.20
CA SER A 44 0.74 -5.79 -9.68
C SER A 44 1.41 -6.59 -8.55
N GLY A 45 0.61 -7.10 -7.60
CA GLY A 45 1.01 -7.88 -6.43
C GLY A 45 1.15 -7.09 -5.12
N CYS A 46 0.97 -5.76 -5.11
CA CYS A 46 0.84 -5.02 -3.84
C CYS A 46 -0.55 -5.23 -3.21
N ILE A 47 -0.64 -5.15 -1.88
CA ILE A 47 -1.90 -5.27 -1.16
C ILE A 47 -2.45 -3.86 -0.93
N ARG A 48 -3.58 -3.53 -1.55
CA ARG A 48 -4.26 -2.24 -1.38
C ARG A 48 -5.32 -2.33 -0.29
N MET A 49 -5.41 -1.30 0.54
CA MET A 49 -6.42 -1.14 1.59
C MET A 49 -7.12 0.22 1.46
N MET A 50 -8.27 0.38 2.10
CA MET A 50 -8.82 1.71 2.32
C MET A 50 -7.84 2.55 3.15
N ASN A 51 -7.85 3.87 2.96
CA ASN A 51 -6.91 4.76 3.65
C ASN A 51 -7.09 4.75 5.18
N SER A 52 -8.31 4.55 5.68
CA SER A 52 -8.57 4.35 7.12
C SER A 52 -7.86 3.10 7.62
N ASP A 53 -8.07 1.98 6.95
CA ASP A 53 -7.62 0.67 7.42
C ASP A 53 -6.10 0.55 7.39
N VAL A 54 -5.44 1.14 6.37
CA VAL A 54 -3.97 1.15 6.32
C VAL A 54 -3.36 2.05 7.40
N VAL A 55 -4.05 3.13 7.78
CA VAL A 55 -3.62 4.01 8.89
C VAL A 55 -3.73 3.26 10.20
N ASP A 56 -4.83 2.55 10.43
CA ASP A 56 -5.01 1.75 11.64
C ASP A 56 -3.96 0.64 11.73
N LEU A 57 -3.74 -0.09 10.63
CA LEU A 57 -2.69 -1.11 10.57
C LEU A 57 -1.31 -0.52 10.85
N TYR A 58 -0.97 0.62 10.23
CA TYR A 58 0.31 1.31 10.42
C TYR A 58 0.56 1.67 11.90
N ASN A 59 -0.47 2.06 12.63
CA ASN A 59 -0.37 2.40 14.05
C ASN A 59 -0.26 1.16 14.96
N LEU A 60 -0.77 0.01 14.52
CA LEU A 60 -0.79 -1.23 15.31
C LEU A 60 0.51 -2.04 15.19
N VAL A 61 1.14 -2.06 14.02
CA VAL A 61 2.29 -2.94 13.77
C VAL A 61 3.62 -2.22 13.87
N ARG A 62 4.67 -2.97 14.22
CA ARG A 62 6.05 -2.48 14.27
C ARG A 62 6.86 -3.03 13.11
N VAL A 63 7.93 -2.33 12.74
CA VAL A 63 8.93 -2.85 11.80
C VAL A 63 9.42 -4.22 12.28
N GLY A 64 9.48 -5.19 11.38
CA GLY A 64 9.80 -6.59 11.70
C GLY A 64 8.59 -7.48 12.00
N ALA A 65 7.37 -6.93 11.99
CA ALA A 65 6.15 -7.74 12.02
C ALA A 65 6.14 -8.76 10.86
N ARG A 66 5.77 -10.01 11.15
CA ARG A 66 5.69 -11.07 10.14
C ARG A 66 4.44 -10.89 9.29
N VAL A 67 4.60 -11.07 7.98
CA VAL A 67 3.52 -11.05 7.00
C VAL A 67 3.40 -12.43 6.38
N TYR A 68 2.20 -13.02 6.42
CA TYR A 68 1.87 -14.27 5.74
C TYR A 68 0.88 -13.95 4.62
N VAL A 69 1.21 -14.36 3.40
CA VAL A 69 0.34 -14.18 2.22
C VAL A 69 -0.07 -15.56 1.74
N TYR A 70 -1.37 -15.82 1.73
CA TYR A 70 -1.96 -17.05 1.23
C TYR A 70 -2.62 -16.77 -0.13
N GLN A 71 -2.51 -17.73 -1.06
CA GLN A 71 -3.20 -17.69 -2.35
C GLN A 71 -4.64 -18.17 -2.22
#